data_AF-A0A7L0YIX7-F1
#
_entry.id   AF-A0A7L0YIX7-F1
#
_cell.length_a   1.000
_cell.length_b   1.000
_cell.length_c   1.000
_cell.angle_alpha   90.00
_cell.angle_beta   90.00
_cell.angle_gamma   90.00
#
_symmetry.space_group_name_H-M   'P 1'
#
loop_
_entity.id
_entity.type
_entity.pdbx_description
1 polymer ?
#
loop_
_entity_poly.entity_id
_entity_poly.type
_entity_poly.pdbx_seq_one_letter_code
_entity_poly.pdbx_strand_id
1 'polypeptide(L)'
;PLLASAHESSCIRLWSIQGNLMKELLPFSGCPSGPLTVLCTDIFTKILLTGSKEGYIFRWNMASFLEDSQNKKNEIKEELCWRAHAAEVVDLLIEEEKNVVVTASIDGSVRLWHARTGYYFGYFGQARKFELTDTSRLILPSDVNDFSAIIKEESKHMEKKKVIYPLMLDRDK
;
A
#
# COMPACT_ATOMS: atom_id res chain seq x y z
N PRO A 1 -20.33 7.43 -8.11
CA PRO A 1 -19.78 6.87 -6.85
C PRO A 1 -19.08 5.52 -7.13
N LEU A 2 -17.98 5.28 -6.43
CA LEU A 2 -17.15 4.08 -6.58
C LEU A 2 -17.19 3.32 -5.24
N LEU A 3 -17.26 2.00 -5.29
CA LEU A 3 -17.17 1.14 -4.11
C LEU A 3 -15.84 0.38 -4.13
N ALA A 4 -15.21 0.25 -2.97
CA ALA A 4 -14.01 -0.55 -2.80
C ALA A 4 -14.28 -1.69 -1.82
N SER A 5 -13.71 -2.86 -2.09
CA SER A 5 -13.80 -4.04 -1.21
C SER A 5 -12.45 -4.72 -1.08
N ALA A 6 -12.08 -5.09 0.14
CA ALA A 6 -10.89 -5.87 0.47
C ALA A 6 -11.26 -7.35 0.53
N HIS A 7 -10.36 -8.22 0.06
CA HIS A 7 -10.57 -9.66 -0.02
C HIS A 7 -9.46 -10.41 0.70
N GLU A 8 -9.79 -11.63 1.15
CA GLU A 8 -8.85 -12.55 1.79
C GLU A 8 -7.69 -12.95 0.87
N SER A 9 -7.90 -12.93 -0.44
CA SER A 9 -6.87 -13.18 -1.46
C SER A 9 -5.92 -12.00 -1.68
N SER A 10 -5.75 -11.13 -0.69
CA SER A 10 -4.97 -9.89 -0.73
C SER A 10 -5.41 -8.89 -1.82
N CYS A 11 -6.61 -9.09 -2.39
CA CYS A 11 -7.06 -8.36 -3.55
C CYS A 11 -8.00 -7.22 -3.15
N ILE A 12 -7.91 -6.09 -3.86
CA ILE A 12 -8.87 -4.99 -3.76
C ILE A 12 -9.67 -4.95 -5.04
N ARG A 13 -10.99 -4.96 -4.93
CA ARG A 13 -11.89 -4.80 -6.07
C ARG A 13 -12.61 -3.47 -5.99
N LEU A 14 -12.63 -2.77 -7.12
CA LEU A 14 -13.33 -1.52 -7.31
C LEU A 14 -14.57 -1.77 -8.18
N TRP A 15 -15.71 -1.30 -7.72
CA TRP A 15 -17.02 -1.57 -8.31
C TRP A 15 -17.76 -0.27 -8.62
N SER A 16 -18.54 -0.30 -9.69
CA SER A 16 -19.56 0.70 -9.90
C SER A 16 -20.71 0.47 -8.92
N ILE A 17 -21.49 1.52 -8.62
CA ILE A 17 -22.70 1.38 -7.80
C ILE A 17 -23.77 0.46 -8.43
N GLN A 18 -23.65 0.16 -9.72
CA GLN A 18 -24.51 -0.80 -10.42
C GLN A 18 -24.04 -2.26 -10.23
N GLY A 19 -22.93 -2.48 -9.50
CA GLY A 19 -22.38 -3.80 -9.22
C GLY A 19 -21.38 -4.31 -10.27
N ASN A 20 -20.99 -3.49 -11.24
CA ASN A 20 -20.01 -3.89 -12.26
C ASN A 20 -18.60 -3.79 -11.70
N LEU A 21 -17.79 -4.84 -11.88
CA LEU A 21 -16.37 -4.80 -11.55
C LEU A 21 -15.66 -3.85 -12.52
N MET A 22 -15.05 -2.79 -11.98
CA MET A 22 -14.32 -1.79 -12.76
C MET A 22 -12.84 -2.11 -12.82
N LYS A 23 -12.25 -2.49 -11.68
CA LYS A 23 -10.82 -2.76 -11.57
C LYS A 23 -10.53 -3.74 -10.44
N GLU A 24 -9.52 -4.56 -10.64
CA GLU A 24 -8.92 -5.42 -9.64
C GLU A 24 -7.49 -4.94 -9.37
N LEU A 25 -7.13 -4.79 -8.10
CA LEU A 25 -5.82 -4.34 -7.65
C LEU A 25 -5.21 -5.44 -6.80
N LEU A 26 -3.94 -5.73 -7.06
CA LEU A 26 -3.15 -6.69 -6.31
C LEU A 26 -1.92 -5.97 -5.78
N PRO A 27 -1.58 -6.10 -4.48
CA PRO A 27 -0.38 -5.51 -3.91
C PRO A 27 0.85 -5.98 -4.70
N PHE A 28 1.70 -5.02 -5.05
CA PHE A 28 2.86 -5.26 -5.89
C PHE A 28 3.94 -6.04 -5.11
N SER A 29 4.59 -6.96 -5.82
CA SER A 29 5.45 -8.01 -5.29
C SER A 29 6.70 -7.46 -4.58
N GLY A 30 6.64 -7.37 -3.26
CA GLY A 30 7.77 -7.06 -2.38
C GLY A 30 7.44 -7.25 -0.90
N CYS A 31 6.22 -6.91 -0.50
CA CYS A 31 5.67 -7.18 0.82
C CYS A 31 4.98 -8.56 0.89
N PRO A 32 4.88 -9.19 2.08
CA PRO A 32 4.16 -10.45 2.24
C PRO A 32 2.70 -10.29 1.81
N SER A 33 2.27 -11.19 0.92
CA SER A 33 0.86 -11.26 0.52
C SER A 33 0.08 -11.95 1.63
N GLY A 34 -0.93 -11.26 2.15
CA GLY A 34 -1.87 -11.83 3.11
C GLY A 34 -3.20 -11.08 3.18
N PRO A 35 -4.20 -11.64 3.88
CA PRO A 35 -5.58 -11.16 3.84
C PRO A 35 -5.68 -9.68 4.19
N LEU A 36 -6.41 -8.93 3.35
CA LEU A 36 -6.76 -7.55 3.66
C LEU A 36 -7.96 -7.53 4.60
N THR A 37 -7.82 -6.80 5.69
CA THR A 37 -8.78 -6.81 6.82
C THR A 37 -9.53 -5.49 6.93
N VAL A 38 -8.96 -4.39 6.42
CA VAL A 38 -9.53 -3.05 6.53
C VAL A 38 -9.20 -2.19 5.31
N LEU A 39 -10.12 -1.30 4.95
CA LEU A 39 -9.97 -0.27 3.92
C LEU A 39 -10.35 1.09 4.50
N CYS A 40 -9.64 2.14 4.08
CA CYS A 40 -9.95 3.53 4.39
C CYS A 40 -9.58 4.43 3.21
N THR A 41 -10.30 5.53 2.98
CA THR A 41 -10.02 6.49 1.92
C THR A 41 -10.09 7.92 2.44
N ASP A 42 -9.44 8.85 1.74
CA ASP A 42 -9.50 10.28 2.00
C ASP A 42 -10.85 10.88 1.55
N ILE A 43 -11.15 12.09 2.01
CA ILE A 43 -12.39 12.81 1.67
C ILE A 43 -12.52 13.09 0.17
N PHE A 44 -11.38 13.15 -0.56
CA PHE A 44 -11.34 13.36 -2.01
C PHE A 44 -11.25 12.06 -2.81
N THR A 45 -11.20 10.89 -2.16
CA THR A 45 -11.07 9.57 -2.79
C THR A 45 -9.84 9.42 -3.70
N LYS A 46 -8.78 10.21 -3.47
CA LYS A 46 -7.53 10.14 -4.22
C LYS A 46 -6.56 9.11 -3.64
N ILE A 47 -6.69 8.79 -2.36
CA ILE A 47 -5.85 7.87 -1.62
C ILE A 47 -6.72 6.75 -1.06
N LEU A 48 -6.28 5.51 -1.26
CA LEU A 48 -6.86 4.35 -0.60
C LEU A 48 -5.77 3.72 0.28
N LEU A 49 -6.09 3.53 1.56
CA LEU A 49 -5.27 2.78 2.51
C LEU A 49 -5.91 1.43 2.77
N THR A 50 -5.07 0.39 2.84
CA THR A 50 -5.53 -0.96 3.14
C THR A 50 -4.64 -1.58 4.20
N GLY A 51 -5.24 -2.25 5.19
CA GLY A 51 -4.54 -2.97 6.25
C GLY A 51 -4.61 -4.48 6.03
N SER A 52 -3.59 -5.21 6.46
CA SER A 52 -3.53 -6.67 6.36
C SER A 52 -3.52 -7.38 7.71
N LYS A 53 -3.78 -8.68 7.67
CA LYS A 53 -3.68 -9.60 8.80
C LYS A 53 -2.27 -9.73 9.38
N GLU A 54 -1.24 -9.50 8.58
CA GLU A 54 0.16 -9.57 8.98
C GLU A 54 0.68 -8.23 9.55
N GLY A 55 -0.18 -7.20 9.59
CA GLY A 55 0.16 -5.90 10.14
C GLY A 55 0.72 -4.90 9.12
N TYR A 56 0.59 -5.18 7.82
CA TYR A 56 1.03 -4.27 6.76
C TYR A 56 -0.05 -3.25 6.42
N ILE A 57 0.41 -2.08 6.00
CA ILE A 57 -0.43 -1.04 5.41
C ILE A 57 0.09 -0.74 4.02
N PHE A 58 -0.85 -0.69 3.08
CA PHE A 58 -0.61 -0.32 1.69
C PHE A 58 -1.31 1.00 1.40
N ARG A 59 -0.62 1.88 0.68
CA ARG A 59 -1.14 3.17 0.23
C ARG A 59 -1.20 3.20 -1.29
N TRP A 60 -2.39 3.43 -1.79
CA TRP A 60 -2.71 3.43 -3.22
C TRP A 60 -3.11 4.83 -3.66
N ASN A 61 -2.62 5.26 -4.81
CA ASN A 61 -3.03 6.50 -5.44
C ASN A 61 -4.05 6.20 -6.56
N MET A 62 -5.25 6.76 -6.38
CA MET A 62 -6.39 6.64 -7.28
C MET A 62 -6.69 7.93 -8.05
N ALA A 63 -5.94 9.02 -7.84
CA ALA A 63 -6.21 10.31 -8.45
C ALA A 63 -6.28 10.22 -9.99
N SER A 64 -5.27 9.59 -10.61
CA SER A 64 -5.22 9.43 -12.06
C SER A 64 -6.34 8.56 -12.62
N PHE A 65 -6.86 7.62 -11.83
CA PHE A 65 -7.99 6.78 -12.24
C PHE A 65 -9.32 7.55 -12.27
N LEU A 66 -9.50 8.51 -11.36
CA LEU A 66 -10.72 9.32 -11.27
C LEU A 66 -10.77 10.47 -12.27
N GLU A 67 -9.61 11.03 -12.63
CA GLU A 67 -9.56 12.23 -13.48
C GLU A 67 -9.83 11.94 -14.96
N ASP A 68 -9.55 10.73 -15.47
CA ASP A 68 -9.53 10.51 -16.92
C ASP A 68 -10.04 9.12 -17.37
N SER A 69 -11.35 8.87 -17.30
CA SER A 69 -11.97 7.57 -17.63
C SER A 69 -11.65 7.00 -19.04
N GLN A 70 -11.13 7.81 -19.97
CA GLN A 70 -10.86 7.44 -21.36
C GLN A 70 -9.38 7.09 -21.64
N ASN A 71 -8.50 7.28 -20.65
CA ASN A 71 -7.07 7.04 -20.84
C ASN A 71 -6.71 5.59 -20.51
N LYS A 72 -6.13 4.85 -21.47
CA LYS A 72 -5.67 3.45 -21.28
C LYS A 72 -4.56 3.31 -20.23
N LYS A 73 -4.06 4.43 -19.69
CA LYS A 73 -3.04 4.54 -18.66
C LYS A 73 -3.60 4.84 -17.26
N ASN A 74 -4.87 4.56 -17.01
CA ASN A 74 -5.51 4.63 -15.69
C ASN A 74 -4.97 3.53 -14.77
N GLU A 75 -3.73 3.73 -14.34
CA GLU A 75 -3.03 2.86 -13.42
C GLU A 75 -3.23 3.41 -12.01
N ILE A 76 -3.92 2.62 -11.18
CA ILE A 76 -3.89 2.82 -9.74
C ILE A 76 -2.55 2.25 -9.27
N LYS A 77 -1.76 3.10 -8.62
CA LYS A 77 -0.39 2.76 -8.23
C LYS A 77 -0.31 2.56 -6.73
N GLU A 78 0.33 1.47 -6.32
CA GLU A 78 0.78 1.32 -4.95
C GLU A 78 1.99 2.24 -4.74
N GLU A 79 1.85 3.25 -3.89
CA GLU A 79 2.90 4.24 -3.63
C GLU A 79 3.78 3.85 -2.45
N LEU A 80 3.22 3.13 -1.48
CA LEU A 80 3.91 2.81 -0.23
C LEU A 80 3.36 1.50 0.36
N CYS A 81 4.26 0.63 0.79
CA CYS A 81 3.95 -0.47 1.69
C CYS A 81 4.87 -0.36 2.92
N TRP A 82 4.30 -0.50 4.12
CA TRP A 82 5.09 -0.59 5.35
C TRP A 82 4.43 -1.51 6.36
N ARG A 83 5.25 -2.11 7.23
CA ARG A 83 4.76 -2.87 8.36
C ARG A 83 4.42 -1.91 9.49
N ALA A 84 3.15 -1.80 9.84
CA ALA A 84 2.70 -0.91 10.91
C ALA A 84 2.65 -1.63 12.26
N HIS A 85 2.18 -2.88 12.24
CA HIS A 85 1.91 -3.67 13.43
C HIS A 85 2.60 -5.03 13.36
N ALA A 86 2.78 -5.65 14.53
CA ALA A 86 3.28 -7.03 14.60
C ALA A 86 2.18 -8.06 14.27
N ALA A 87 0.91 -7.64 14.32
CA ALA A 87 -0.27 -8.46 14.07
C ALA A 87 -1.33 -7.71 13.25
N GLU A 88 -2.48 -8.36 13.07
CA GLU A 88 -3.59 -7.90 12.22
C GLU A 88 -4.01 -6.46 12.51
N VAL A 89 -4.09 -5.66 11.44
CA VAL A 89 -4.68 -4.32 11.48
C VAL A 89 -6.19 -4.47 11.48
N VAL A 90 -6.86 -3.89 12.47
CA VAL A 90 -8.32 -3.98 12.61
C VAL A 90 -9.03 -2.69 12.24
N ASP A 91 -8.32 -1.56 12.27
CA ASP A 91 -8.90 -0.26 11.91
C ASP A 91 -7.86 0.73 11.37
N LEU A 92 -8.32 1.65 10.52
CA LEU A 92 -7.52 2.69 9.87
C LEU A 92 -8.29 4.01 9.80
N LEU A 93 -7.60 5.10 10.12
CA LEU A 93 -8.13 6.46 9.99
C LEU A 93 -7.09 7.41 9.39
N ILE A 94 -7.53 8.21 8.42
CA ILE A 94 -6.72 9.28 7.82
C ILE A 94 -7.17 10.61 8.41
N GLU A 95 -6.23 11.36 9.00
CA GLU A 95 -6.42 12.74 9.45
C GLU A 95 -5.64 13.66 8.50
N GLU A 96 -6.35 14.23 7.53
CA GLU A 96 -5.75 14.93 6.40
C GLU A 96 -5.11 16.26 6.77
N GLU A 97 -5.74 17.05 7.66
CA GLU A 97 -5.22 18.37 8.04
C GLU A 97 -3.83 18.26 8.69
N LYS A 98 -3.58 17.16 9.39
CA LYS A 98 -2.30 16.88 10.07
C LYS A 98 -1.40 15.94 9.28
N ASN A 99 -1.85 15.44 8.13
CA ASN A 99 -1.15 14.46 7.30
C ASN A 99 -0.74 13.19 8.10
N VAL A 100 -1.69 12.69 8.89
CA VAL A 100 -1.48 11.57 9.81
C VAL A 100 -2.37 10.38 9.45
N VAL A 101 -1.85 9.17 9.65
CA VAL A 101 -2.62 7.93 9.65
C VAL A 101 -2.59 7.32 11.05
N VAL A 102 -3.77 6.96 11.55
CA VAL A 102 -3.97 6.22 12.80
C VAL A 102 -4.32 4.79 12.48
N THR A 103 -3.70 3.85 13.19
CA THR A 103 -3.80 2.42 12.90
C THR A 103 -4.07 1.69 14.21
N ALA A 104 -5.03 0.77 14.23
CA ALA A 104 -5.32 -0.08 15.38
C ALA A 104 -5.10 -1.54 15.04
N SER A 105 -4.65 -2.33 16.00
CA SER A 105 -4.33 -3.75 15.79
C SER A 105 -4.74 -4.63 16.97
N ILE A 106 -4.90 -5.93 16.69
CA ILE A 106 -5.03 -6.97 17.72
C ILE A 106 -3.77 -7.13 18.57
N ASP A 107 -2.62 -6.55 18.17
CA ASP A 107 -1.42 -6.47 19.01
C ASP A 107 -1.61 -5.62 20.28
N GLY A 108 -2.78 -4.97 20.41
CA GLY A 108 -3.18 -4.17 21.56
C GLY A 108 -2.71 -2.72 21.50
N SER A 109 -2.08 -2.31 20.39
CA SER A 109 -1.58 -0.95 20.19
C SER A 109 -2.41 -0.15 19.19
N VAL A 110 -2.44 1.16 19.40
CA VAL A 110 -2.89 2.14 18.42
C VAL A 110 -1.69 3.02 18.08
N ARG A 111 -1.33 3.10 16.81
CA ARG A 111 -0.09 3.73 16.32
C ARG A 111 -0.39 4.89 15.38
N LEU A 112 0.57 5.81 15.33
CA LEU A 112 0.47 7.06 14.61
C LEU A 112 1.61 7.15 13.58
N TRP A 113 1.25 7.49 12.35
CA TRP A 113 2.15 7.49 11.20
C TRP A 113 1.98 8.75 10.36
N HIS A 114 3.02 9.14 9.65
CA HIS A 114 2.95 10.17 8.64
C HIS A 114 2.32 9.61 7.35
N ALA A 115 1.22 10.20 6.90
CA ALA A 115 0.37 9.61 5.86
C ALA A 115 1.07 9.43 4.50
N ARG A 116 2.03 10.30 4.18
CA ARG A 116 2.73 10.28 2.87
C ARG A 116 3.96 9.39 2.85
N THR A 117 4.66 9.27 3.98
CA THR A 117 5.98 8.60 4.05
C THR A 117 5.96 7.31 4.86
N GLY A 118 4.90 7.04 5.63
CA GLY A 118 4.83 5.90 6.54
C GLY A 118 5.77 6.01 7.74
N TYR A 119 6.25 7.22 8.06
CA TYR A 119 7.14 7.41 9.22
C TYR A 119 6.37 7.30 10.52
N TYR A 120 6.95 6.59 11.48
CA TYR A 120 6.33 6.35 12.77
C TYR A 120 6.49 7.55 13.70
N PHE A 121 5.38 8.06 14.23
CA PHE A 121 5.37 9.12 15.23
C PHE A 121 5.27 8.59 16.67
N GLY A 122 4.74 7.37 16.85
CA GLY A 122 4.55 6.78 18.17
C GLY A 122 3.25 6.01 18.32
N TYR A 123 2.93 5.68 19.56
CA TYR A 123 1.71 4.96 19.94
C TYR A 123 0.98 5.65 21.09
N PHE A 124 -0.33 5.43 21.18
CA PHE A 124 -1.13 5.96 22.29
C PHE A 124 -0.77 5.29 23.61
N GLY A 125 -0.62 6.09 24.67
CA GLY A 125 -0.18 5.62 26.00
C GLY A 125 1.33 5.72 26.23
N GLN A 126 2.11 6.12 25.22
CA GLN A 126 3.53 6.40 25.40
C GLN A 126 3.78 7.62 26.32
N ALA A 127 4.90 7.64 27.05
CA ALA A 127 5.22 8.74 27.95
C ALA A 127 5.60 10.07 27.25
N ARG A 128 6.10 9.99 26.01
CA ARG A 128 6.51 11.16 25.23
C ARG A 128 5.34 11.73 24.43
N LYS A 129 5.23 13.06 24.37
CA LYS A 129 4.28 13.72 23.47
C LYS A 129 4.62 13.43 22.01
N PHE A 130 3.60 13.39 21.15
CA PHE A 130 3.80 13.28 19.70
C PHE A 130 4.44 14.56 19.16
N GLU A 131 5.49 14.41 18.36
CA GLU A 131 6.11 15.49 17.62
C GLU A 131 5.84 15.27 16.13
N LEU A 132 4.79 15.90 15.61
CA LEU A 132 4.34 15.69 14.22
C LEU A 132 5.14 16.48 13.19
N THR A 133 5.92 17.47 13.65
CA THR A 133 6.68 18.37 12.78
C THR A 133 8.02 17.78 12.34
N ASP A 134 8.60 16.88 13.15
CA ASP A 134 9.88 16.24 12.86
C ASP A 134 9.68 14.99 12.01
N THR A 135 9.56 15.18 10.69
CA THR A 135 9.53 14.09 9.72
C THR A 135 10.91 13.67 9.25
N SER A 136 11.98 14.18 9.86
CA SER A 136 13.36 13.88 9.45
C SER A 136 13.92 12.63 10.12
N ARG A 137 13.31 12.21 11.23
CA ARG A 137 13.76 11.06 12.01
C ARG A 137 13.02 9.80 11.61
N LEU A 138 13.79 8.84 11.11
CA LEU A 138 13.30 7.49 10.88
C LEU A 138 13.31 6.72 12.21
N ILE A 139 12.15 6.66 12.86
CA ILE A 139 11.92 5.81 14.02
C ILE A 139 11.06 4.64 13.56
N LEU A 140 11.33 3.44 14.07
CA LEU A 140 10.46 2.28 13.89
C LEU A 140 9.93 1.83 15.26
N PRO A 141 8.73 1.24 15.31
CA PRO A 141 8.29 0.52 16.50
C PRO A 141 9.31 -0.58 16.86
N SER A 142 9.51 -0.81 18.16
CA SER A 142 10.52 -1.77 18.64
C SER A 142 10.26 -3.22 18.25
N ASP A 143 9.02 -3.54 17.88
CA ASP A 143 8.53 -4.87 17.51
C ASP A 143 8.39 -5.05 15.99
N VAL A 144 8.75 -4.04 15.19
CA VAL A 144 8.68 -4.06 13.74
C VAL A 144 10.06 -3.79 13.16
N ASN A 145 10.60 -4.77 12.43
CA ASN A 145 11.93 -4.68 11.81
C ASN A 145 11.89 -4.46 10.30
N ASP A 146 10.72 -4.63 9.66
CA ASP A 146 10.56 -4.46 8.22
C ASP A 146 10.33 -2.99 7.87
N PHE A 147 11.23 -2.42 7.08
CA PHE A 147 11.15 -1.03 6.66
C PHE A 147 10.15 -0.82 5.51
N SER A 148 9.63 0.41 5.40
CA SER A 148 8.75 0.83 4.31
C SER A 148 9.44 0.72 2.94
N ALA A 149 8.86 -0.04 2.02
CA ALA A 149 9.24 0.00 0.63
C ALA A 149 8.48 1.17 -0.03
N ILE A 150 9.16 2.31 -0.23
CA ILE A 150 8.70 3.28 -1.24
C ILE A 150 8.89 2.59 -2.59
N ILE A 151 7.80 2.21 -3.23
CA ILE A 151 7.86 1.62 -4.57
C ILE A 151 8.15 2.78 -5.54
N LYS A 152 9.43 3.02 -5.80
CA LYS A 152 9.84 3.79 -6.97
C LYS A 152 9.73 2.87 -8.18
N GLU A 153 8.91 3.25 -9.15
CA GLU A 153 9.07 2.76 -10.51
C GLU A 153 10.49 3.09 -10.97
N GLU A 154 11.41 2.14 -10.89
CA GLU A 154 12.44 2.08 -11.92
C GLU A 154 11.70 1.72 -13.20
N SER A 155 11.49 2.71 -14.06
CA SER A 155 11.16 2.48 -15.46
C SER A 155 12.32 1.73 -16.11
N LYS A 156 12.46 0.43 -15.84
CA LYS A 156 13.27 -0.45 -16.65
C LYS A 156 12.53 -0.57 -17.97
N HIS A 157 12.88 0.30 -18.91
CA HIS A 157 12.90 -0.10 -20.30
C HIS A 157 13.70 -1.40 -20.35
N MET A 158 13.01 -2.54 -20.39
CA MET A 158 13.62 -3.77 -20.80
C MET A 158 13.98 -3.58 -22.27
N GLU A 159 15.20 -3.12 -22.53
CA GLU A 159 15.85 -3.45 -23.78
C GLU A 159 15.73 -4.97 -23.92
N LYS A 160 15.03 -5.40 -24.96
CA LYS A 160 14.97 -6.81 -25.36
C LYS A 160 16.40 -7.26 -25.64
N LYS A 161 17.11 -7.74 -24.61
CA LYS A 161 18.35 -8.46 -24.82
C LYS A 161 17.98 -9.68 -25.65
N LYS A 162 18.44 -9.68 -26.90
CA LYS A 162 18.35 -10.80 -27.82
C LYS A 162 19.10 -11.96 -27.16
N VAL A 163 18.37 -12.86 -26.51
CA VAL A 163 18.94 -14.10 -25.98
C VAL A 163 19.25 -14.97 -27.19
N ILE A 164 20.54 -15.07 -27.52
CA ILE A 164 21.04 -16.06 -28.48
C ILE A 164 21.09 -17.37 -27.72
N TYR A 165 20.20 -18.31 -28.05
CA TYR A 165 20.22 -19.66 -27.49
C TYR A 165 21.38 -20.44 -28.12
N PRO A 166 22.37 -20.93 -27.35
CA PRO A 166 23.52 -21.65 -27.90
C PRO A 166 23.24 -23.13 -28.17
N LEU A 167 21.98 -23.54 -28.31
CA LEU A 167 21.64 -24.92 -28.64
C LEU A 167 21.70 -25.11 -30.17
N MET A 168 22.89 -25.43 -30.67
CA MET A 168 23.06 -26.05 -31.98
C MET A 168 22.60 -27.50 -31.87
N LEU A 169 21.47 -27.84 -32.49
CA LEU A 169 21.06 -29.22 -32.71
C LEU A 169 21.97 -29.83 -33.77
N ASP A 170 22.77 -30.82 -33.37
CA ASP A 170 23.66 -31.55 -34.27
C ASP A 170 22.86 -32.64 -35.02
N ARG A 171 22.29 -32.25 -36.17
CA ARG A 171 21.66 -33.10 -37.22
C ARG A 171 21.72 -32.26 -38.50
N ASP A 172 22.43 -32.59 -39.59
CA ASP A 172 22.59 -33.88 -40.26
C ASP A 172 23.97 -33.98 -40.95
N LYS A 173 24.49 -35.21 -41.06
CA LYS A 173 25.52 -35.60 -42.04
C LYS A 173 24.85 -36.07 -43.33
#